data_AF-A0A1T5D605-F1
#
_entry.id   AF-A0A1T5D605-F1
#
_cell.length_a   1.000
_cell.length_b   1.000
_cell.length_c   1.000
_cell.angle_alpha   90.00
_cell.angle_beta   90.00
_cell.angle_gamma   90.00
#
_symmetry.space_group_name_H-M   'P 1'
#
loop_
_entity.id
_entity.type
_entity.pdbx_description
1 polymer ?
#
loop_
_entity_poly.entity_id
_entity_poly.type
_entity_poly.pdbx_seq_one_letter_code
_entity_poly.pdbx_strand_id
1 'polypeptide(L)' 'MRIFDAHFHIIDFDFPITENQGYVPPSYVVEDYQKETATYPIVGGAIVSGSFQGFDQAY' A
#
# COMPACT_ATOMS: atom_id res chain seq x y z
N MET A 1 9.50 16.03 -15.07
CA MET A 1 8.07 15.69 -15.20
C MET A 1 7.56 15.34 -13.81
N ARG A 2 6.36 15.77 -13.41
CA ARG A 2 5.77 15.39 -12.10
C ARG A 2 4.94 14.13 -12.28
N ILE A 3 5.03 13.19 -11.34
CA ILE A 3 4.30 11.90 -11.38
C ILE A 3 3.27 11.88 -10.26
N PHE A 4 2.08 11.34 -10.56
CA PHE A 4 1.09 10.96 -9.57
C PHE A 4 0.96 9.44 -9.60
N ASP A 5 1.22 8.78 -8.48
CA ASP A 5 1.04 7.33 -8.36
C ASP A 5 -0.43 7.03 -8.11
N ALA A 6 -1.14 6.69 -9.19
CA ALA A 6 -2.60 6.58 -9.15
C ALA A 6 -3.12 5.34 -8.42
N HIS A 7 -2.26 4.36 -8.11
CA HIS A 7 -2.70 3.11 -7.51
C HIS A 7 -1.54 2.36 -6.85
N PHE A 8 -1.53 2.32 -5.52
CA PHE A 8 -0.64 1.44 -4.75
C PHE A 8 -1.30 0.99 -3.44
N HIS A 9 -0.68 0.00 -2.80
CA HIS A 9 -1.13 -0.59 -1.53
C HIS A 9 -0.05 -0.44 -0.47
N ILE A 10 -0.45 -0.09 0.75
CA ILE A 10 0.37 -0.21 1.96
C ILE A 10 -0.20 -1.38 2.76
N ILE A 11 0.69 -2.25 3.25
CA ILE A 11 0.39 -3.51 3.90
C ILE A 11 1.10 -3.53 5.24
N ASP A 12 0.47 -2.87 6.20
CA ASP A 12 0.94 -2.77 7.57
C ASP A 12 0.16 -3.76 8.46
N PHE A 13 0.88 -4.58 9.21
CA PHE A 13 0.34 -5.65 10.04
C PHE A 13 -0.10 -5.15 11.43
N ASP A 14 0.13 -3.86 11.73
CA ASP A 14 -0.52 -3.18 12.85
C ASP A 14 -2.04 -3.02 12.63
N PHE A 15 -2.50 -3.22 11.39
CA PHE A 15 -3.91 -3.28 11.00
C PHE A 15 -4.33 -4.70 10.59
N PRO A 16 -5.63 -5.04 10.67
CA PRO A 16 -6.13 -6.35 10.27
C PRO A 16 -5.84 -6.68 8.80
N ILE A 17 -5.15 -7.81 8.58
CA ILE A 17 -4.93 -8.41 7.25
C ILE A 17 -5.60 -9.78 7.21
N THR A 18 -6.46 -9.99 6.22
CA THR A 18 -7.22 -11.21 5.99
C THR A 18 -6.69 -11.95 4.77
N GLU A 19 -6.54 -13.26 4.88
CA GLU A 19 -6.24 -14.12 3.73
C GLU A 19 -7.33 -14.02 2.67
N ASN A 20 -6.92 -13.91 1.41
CA ASN A 20 -7.83 -13.98 0.27
C ASN A 20 -7.39 -15.10 -0.67
N GLN A 21 -8.23 -16.13 -0.83
CA GLN A 21 -7.99 -17.27 -1.73
C GLN A 21 -6.63 -17.98 -1.52
N GLY A 22 -6.23 -18.25 -0.27
CA GLY A 22 -4.95 -18.91 0.01
C GLY A 22 -3.74 -17.98 0.03
N TYR A 23 -3.95 -16.66 -0.12
CA TYR A 23 -2.87 -15.67 -0.18
C TYR A 23 -2.97 -14.64 0.94
N VAL A 24 -1.85 -14.45 1.63
CA VAL A 24 -1.59 -13.32 2.54
C VAL A 24 -0.36 -12.60 1.98
N PRO A 25 -0.46 -11.31 1.65
CA PRO A 25 0.71 -10.57 1.17
C PRO A 25 1.76 -10.40 2.28
N PRO A 26 3.05 -10.27 1.92
CA PRO A 26 4.05 -9.82 2.88
C PRO A 26 3.76 -8.39 3.32
N SER A 27 4.32 -8.00 4.47
CA SER A 27 4.32 -6.59 4.89
C SER A 27 5.01 -5.71 3.86
N TYR A 28 4.45 -4.52 3.66
CA TYR A 28 4.99 -3.47 2.81
C TYR A 28 4.55 -2.13 3.39
N VAL A 29 5.42 -1.51 4.19
CA VAL A 29 5.08 -0.29 4.93
C VAL A 29 5.40 0.97 4.14
N VAL A 30 5.02 2.13 4.68
CA VAL A 30 5.20 3.43 4.01
C VAL A 30 6.69 3.70 3.72
N GLU A 31 7.57 3.30 4.63
CA GLU A 31 9.02 3.47 4.50
C GLU A 31 9.58 2.68 3.31
N ASP A 32 9.05 1.48 3.05
CA ASP A 32 9.44 0.66 1.91
C ASP A 32 9.08 1.37 0.60
N TYR A 33 7.83 1.84 0.49
CA TYR A 33 7.36 2.61 -0.66
C TYR A 33 8.21 3.86 -0.90
N GLN A 34 8.48 4.64 0.14
CA GLN A 34 9.28 5.86 0.03
C GLN A 34 10.71 5.57 -0.43
N LYS A 35 11.32 4.50 0.09
CA LYS A 35 12.68 4.08 -0.28
C LYS A 35 12.75 3.62 -1.73
N GLU A 36 11.81 2.80 -2.17
CA GLU A 36 11.78 2.25 -3.52
C GLU A 36 11.44 3.30 -4.57
N THR A 37 10.60 4.28 -4.21
CA THR A 37 10.16 5.33 -5.13
C THR A 37 11.00 6.60 -5.10
N ALA A 38 12.02 6.67 -4.25
CA ALA A 38 12.84 7.88 -4.04
C ALA A 38 13.45 8.49 -5.30
N THR A 39 13.66 7.70 -6.36
CA THR A 39 14.22 8.18 -7.63
C THR A 39 13.19 8.77 -8.59
N TYR A 40 11.90 8.50 -8.36
CA TYR A 40 10.82 9.03 -9.17
C TYR A 40 10.36 10.39 -8.64
N PRO A 41 10.05 11.36 -9.52
CA PRO A 41 9.49 12.64 -9.12
C PRO A 41 7.99 12.54 -8.79
N ILE A 42 7.63 11.62 -7.89
CA ILE A 42 6.26 11.43 -7.38
C ILE A 42 5.93 12.61 -6.46
N VAL A 43 4.81 13.28 -6.73
CA VAL A 43 4.35 14.45 -5.96
C VAL A 43 3.04 14.21 -5.23
N GLY A 44 2.50 12.99 -5.33
CA GLY A 44 1.28 12.54 -4.70
C GLY A 44 0.87 11.17 -5.21
N GLY A 45 -0.10 10.56 -4.55
CA GLY A 45 -0.66 9.29 -5.00
C GLY A 45 -1.96 8.93 -4.29
N ALA A 46 -2.53 7.79 -4.68
CA ALA A 46 -3.72 7.23 -4.08
C ALA A 46 -3.40 5.86 -3.46
N ILE A 47 -3.49 5.79 -2.14
CA ILE A 47 -3.47 4.52 -1.40
C ILE A 47 -4.84 3.87 -1.61
N VAL A 48 -4.86 2.69 -2.20
CA VAL A 48 -6.07 1.93 -2.48
C VAL A 48 -6.14 0.76 -1.51
N SER A 49 -7.29 0.49 -0.91
CA SER A 49 -7.45 -0.70 -0.07
C SER A 49 -7.31 -1.97 -0.91
N GLY A 50 -6.47 -2.89 -0.47
CA GLY A 50 -6.34 -4.22 -1.05
C GLY A 50 -7.46 -5.15 -0.59
N SER A 51 -7.71 -6.21 -1.34
CA SER A 51 -8.71 -7.24 -0.97
C SER A 51 -8.47 -7.86 0.41
N PHE A 52 -7.21 -7.92 0.83
CA PHE A 52 -6.75 -8.43 2.13
C PHE A 52 -7.04 -7.48 3.30
N GLN A 53 -7.44 -6.23 3.07
CA GLN A 53 -7.89 -5.29 4.11
C GLN A 53 -9.42 -5.34 4.32
N GLY A 54 -10.15 -6.04 3.43
CA GLY A 54 -11.60 -6.16 3.52
C GLY A 54 -12.31 -4.81 3.52
N PHE A 55 -13.16 -4.58 4.52
CA PHE A 55 -13.89 -3.33 4.72
C PHE A 55 -13.37 -2.53 5.93
N ASP A 56 -12.18 -2.87 6.42
CA ASP A 56 -11.59 -2.12 7.53
C ASP A 56 -11.27 -0.68 7.10
N GLN A 57 -11.56 0.25 7.99
CA GLN A 57 -11.36 1.69 7.79
C GLN A 57 -10.58 2.31 8.95
N ALA A 58 -9.96 1.49 9.79
CA ALA A 58 -8.92 1.95 10.68
C ALA A 58 -7.65 2.16 9.85
N TYR A 59 -7.20 3.41 9.75
CA TYR A 59 -5.96 3.84 9.08
C TYR A 59 -5.27 4.91 9.92
#